data_AF-A0A954K1N1-F1
#
_entry.id   AF-A0A954K1N1-F1
#
_cell.length_a   1.000
_cell.length_b   1.000
_cell.length_c   1.000
_cell.angle_alpha   90.00
_cell.angle_beta   90.00
_cell.angle_gamma   90.00
#
_symmetry.space_group_name_H-M   'P 1'
#
loop_
_entity.id
_entity.type
_entity.pdbx_description
1 polymer ?
#
loop_
_entity_poly.entity_id
_entity_poly.type
_entity_poly.pdbx_seq_one_letter_code
_entity_poly.pdbx_strand_id
1 'polypeptide(L)'
;GKTYKLSLLPAGVLNPNVTSVITGGVVINPQAFLKEMASIAEQNGPIEASRLLISDRAHVIFPYHMQEEIIFEKSRKEKAIGTTMRGIGTCYRDKAGRTHAIRMGDLVRPEFFRSRLEEIVPYKNKMFQALDPESEPLSVDAIYEEYCGYAEKLKEHVVDTSAYLLKAVAEKRKILFEGAQGSLLDIDHGTFPYVTSSNSSGCGIHNGSGVSERYIDKMIGVVKAYTTRVGGGPFVTELHDEIGQRIRDVGNEYGTVTGRPRRCGWFDAVATRYGANISGVDCIAVMLLDVLSGLDELKVCEAYDVNGTQVTDFPSHILDLEQAKPVYRSIPGWQEDITHVRRMEDLPPNAIAYIKAIEDIIGKPVEIVSVGPDREQTILLK
;
A
#
# COMPACT_ATOMS: atom_id res chain seq x y z
N GLY A 1 14.32 18.09 -4.05
CA GLY A 1 14.65 17.49 -5.36
C GLY A 1 13.55 17.69 -6.41
N LYS A 2 13.46 16.82 -7.44
CA LYS A 2 12.34 16.75 -8.41
C LYS A 2 11.29 15.74 -7.93
N THR A 3 10.02 16.10 -7.98
CA THR A 3 8.92 15.29 -7.43
C THR A 3 8.29 14.38 -8.49
N TYR A 4 8.21 13.09 -8.18
CA TYR A 4 7.50 12.09 -9.01
C TYR A 4 6.34 11.52 -8.21
N LYS A 5 5.19 11.31 -8.86
CA LYS A 5 4.03 10.67 -8.26
C LYS A 5 3.80 9.34 -8.94
N LEU A 6 4.19 8.26 -8.26
CA LEU A 6 4.01 6.89 -8.73
C LEU A 6 2.83 6.25 -8.00
N SER A 7 2.19 5.29 -8.64
CA SER A 7 1.09 4.49 -8.09
C SER A 7 1.23 3.02 -8.45
N LEU A 8 1.33 2.68 -9.73
CA LEU A 8 1.51 1.32 -10.21
C LEU A 8 2.97 1.05 -10.61
N LEU A 9 3.70 2.04 -11.12
CA LEU A 9 5.10 1.87 -11.47
C LEU A 9 5.95 1.73 -10.20
N PRO A 10 6.84 0.72 -10.11
CA PRO A 10 7.79 0.63 -9.02
C PRO A 10 8.76 1.80 -9.04
N ALA A 11 9.19 2.27 -7.87
CA ALA A 11 10.08 3.42 -7.73
C ALA A 11 11.42 3.23 -8.45
N GLY A 12 11.84 1.97 -8.65
CA GLY A 12 13.03 1.60 -9.42
C GLY A 12 13.02 2.08 -10.88
N VAL A 13 11.86 2.41 -11.45
CA VAL A 13 11.75 2.87 -12.85
C VAL A 13 12.52 4.18 -13.10
N LEU A 14 12.72 4.97 -12.04
CA LEU A 14 13.46 6.22 -12.07
C LEU A 14 14.99 6.02 -12.17
N ASN A 15 15.49 4.80 -12.00
CA ASN A 15 16.91 4.48 -12.11
C ASN A 15 17.19 3.72 -13.43
N PRO A 16 18.03 4.26 -14.34
CA PRO A 16 18.36 3.63 -15.62
C PRO A 16 18.94 2.22 -15.50
N ASN A 17 19.55 1.89 -14.36
CA ASN A 17 20.22 0.62 -14.13
C ASN A 17 19.32 -0.44 -13.45
N VAL A 18 18.04 -0.14 -13.25
CA VAL A 18 17.08 -1.04 -12.59
C VAL A 18 15.99 -1.45 -13.59
N THR A 19 15.70 -2.75 -13.62
CA THR A 19 14.52 -3.32 -14.27
C THR A 19 13.38 -3.37 -13.25
N SER A 20 12.29 -2.68 -13.53
CA SER A 20 11.06 -2.71 -12.75
C SER A 20 10.16 -3.87 -13.19
N VAL A 21 9.53 -4.54 -12.22
CA VAL A 21 8.65 -5.68 -12.48
C VAL A 21 7.31 -5.47 -11.78
N ILE A 22 6.21 -5.50 -12.55
CA ILE A 22 4.85 -5.64 -12.03
C ILE A 22 4.52 -7.12 -11.94
N THR A 23 4.34 -7.64 -10.74
CA THR A 23 4.13 -9.07 -10.50
C THR A 23 2.66 -9.50 -10.71
N GLY A 24 2.40 -10.81 -10.73
CA GLY A 24 1.06 -11.36 -10.94
C GLY A 24 0.09 -11.10 -9.77
N GLY A 25 0.62 -10.65 -8.63
CA GLY A 25 -0.17 -10.18 -7.50
C GLY A 25 -0.96 -8.92 -7.78
N VAL A 26 -0.49 -8.06 -8.69
CA VAL A 26 -1.06 -6.73 -8.95
C VAL A 26 -2.31 -6.79 -9.82
N VAL A 27 -3.29 -5.93 -9.52
CA VAL A 27 -4.42 -5.59 -10.39
C VAL A 27 -4.13 -4.28 -11.12
N ILE A 28 -4.25 -4.26 -12.44
CA ILE A 28 -3.80 -3.17 -13.30
C ILE A 28 -5.00 -2.52 -13.97
N ASN A 29 -5.19 -1.22 -13.77
CA ASN A 29 -6.02 -0.41 -14.66
C ASN A 29 -5.14 0.10 -15.81
N PRO A 30 -5.32 -0.39 -17.06
CA PRO A 30 -4.42 -0.06 -18.17
C PRO A 30 -4.41 1.44 -18.52
N GLN A 31 -5.56 2.10 -18.42
CA GLN A 31 -5.69 3.54 -18.67
C GLN A 31 -4.87 4.34 -17.65
N ALA A 32 -5.03 4.04 -16.36
CA ALA A 32 -4.30 4.71 -15.30
C ALA A 32 -2.79 4.44 -15.41
N PHE A 33 -2.41 3.21 -15.75
CA PHE A 33 -1.02 2.82 -15.92
C PHE A 33 -0.34 3.55 -17.07
N LEU A 34 -0.98 3.61 -18.24
CA LEU A 34 -0.47 4.36 -19.40
C LEU A 34 -0.36 5.87 -19.13
N LYS A 35 -1.33 6.44 -18.39
CA LYS A 35 -1.26 7.84 -17.94
C LYS A 35 -0.05 8.09 -17.03
N GLU A 36 0.22 7.16 -16.11
CA GLU A 36 1.39 7.23 -15.24
C GLU A 36 2.71 7.11 -16.03
N MET A 37 2.79 6.16 -16.96
CA MET A 37 3.94 6.02 -17.87
C MET A 37 4.19 7.30 -18.68
N ALA A 38 3.13 7.92 -19.22
CA ALA A 38 3.25 9.18 -19.95
C ALA A 38 3.78 10.32 -19.07
N SER A 39 3.28 10.45 -17.84
CA SER A 39 3.75 11.48 -16.90
C SER A 39 5.23 11.32 -16.52
N ILE A 40 5.72 10.08 -16.43
CA ILE A 40 7.14 9.81 -16.23
C ILE A 40 7.93 10.09 -17.51
N ALA A 41 7.39 9.75 -18.68
CA ALA A 41 8.04 9.99 -19.95
C ALA A 41 8.26 11.49 -20.25
N GLU A 42 7.30 12.35 -19.92
CA GLU A 42 7.42 13.80 -20.01
C GLU A 42 8.60 14.35 -19.18
N GLN A 43 8.92 13.67 -18.07
CA GLN A 43 9.91 14.13 -17.12
C GLN A 43 11.29 13.50 -17.34
N ASN A 44 11.36 12.23 -17.72
CA ASN A 44 12.60 11.43 -17.74
C ASN A 44 12.84 10.70 -19.08
N GLY A 45 12.01 10.95 -20.09
CA GLY A 45 12.03 10.18 -21.34
C GLY A 45 11.27 8.85 -21.23
N PRO A 46 10.94 8.22 -22.37
CA PRO A 46 10.15 7.00 -22.41
C PRO A 46 10.83 5.86 -21.66
N ILE A 47 10.01 5.03 -21.01
CA ILE A 47 10.48 3.84 -20.31
C ILE A 47 10.67 2.73 -21.35
N GLU A 48 11.89 2.27 -21.52
CA GLU A 48 12.20 1.15 -22.43
C GLU A 48 11.49 -0.13 -22.01
N ALA A 49 11.00 -0.91 -22.98
CA ALA A 49 10.30 -2.18 -22.72
C ALA A 49 11.16 -3.19 -21.94
N SER A 50 12.48 -3.20 -22.17
CA SER A 50 13.46 -4.01 -21.44
C SER A 50 13.57 -3.68 -19.94
N ARG A 51 13.10 -2.50 -19.53
CA ARG A 51 13.23 -1.97 -18.17
C ARG A 51 11.93 -1.98 -17.36
N LEU A 52 10.80 -2.29 -17.99
CA LEU A 52 9.52 -2.43 -17.33
C LEU A 52 8.83 -3.70 -17.81
N LEU A 53 8.76 -4.68 -16.92
CA LEU A 53 8.16 -5.98 -17.18
C LEU A 53 6.81 -6.07 -16.46
N ILE A 54 5.78 -6.49 -17.18
CA ILE A 54 4.42 -6.68 -16.66
C ILE A 54 4.09 -8.15 -16.70
N SER A 55 3.63 -8.69 -15.58
CA SER A 55 3.22 -10.09 -15.52
C SER A 55 2.06 -10.37 -16.46
N ASP A 56 2.22 -11.37 -17.32
CA ASP A 56 1.13 -11.98 -18.09
C ASP A 56 -0.02 -12.50 -17.20
N ARG A 57 0.26 -12.75 -15.92
CA ARG A 57 -0.69 -13.24 -14.92
C ARG A 57 -1.32 -12.13 -14.05
N ALA A 58 -0.89 -10.87 -14.19
CA ALA A 58 -1.53 -9.74 -13.52
C ALA A 58 -2.97 -9.57 -14.03
N HIS A 59 -3.89 -9.22 -13.13
CA HIS A 59 -5.32 -9.11 -13.46
C HIS A 59 -5.65 -7.69 -13.93
N VAL A 60 -6.63 -7.56 -14.82
CA VAL A 60 -6.98 -6.28 -15.44
C VAL A 60 -8.26 -5.71 -14.83
N ILE A 61 -8.21 -4.42 -14.49
CA ILE A 61 -9.37 -3.66 -14.02
C ILE A 61 -10.10 -3.07 -15.23
N PHE A 62 -11.41 -3.29 -15.31
CA PHE A 62 -12.31 -2.82 -16.35
C PHE A 62 -13.36 -1.85 -15.79
N PRO A 63 -14.13 -1.15 -16.64
CA PRO A 63 -15.17 -0.23 -16.19
C PRO A 63 -16.24 -0.89 -15.32
N TYR A 64 -16.57 -2.16 -15.60
CA TYR A 64 -17.52 -2.92 -14.79
C TYR A 64 -17.03 -3.13 -13.34
N HIS A 65 -15.72 -3.20 -13.09
CA HIS A 65 -15.22 -3.31 -11.72
C HIS A 65 -15.46 -2.01 -10.92
N MET A 66 -15.29 -0.85 -11.57
CA MET A 66 -15.50 0.45 -10.95
C MET A 66 -16.99 0.71 -10.70
N GLN A 67 -17.84 0.42 -11.68
CA GLN A 67 -19.30 0.53 -11.56
C GLN A 67 -19.84 -0.39 -10.45
N GLU A 68 -19.33 -1.61 -10.37
CA GLU A 68 -19.68 -2.55 -9.31
C GLU A 68 -19.29 -2.04 -7.91
N GLU A 69 -18.12 -1.42 -7.78
CA GLU A 69 -17.67 -0.82 -6.51
C GLU A 69 -18.56 0.36 -6.10
N ILE A 70 -18.97 1.21 -7.05
CA ILE A 70 -19.91 2.31 -6.82
C ILE A 70 -21.24 1.80 -6.28
N ILE A 71 -21.81 0.76 -6.91
CA ILE A 71 -23.08 0.18 -6.49
C ILE A 71 -22.98 -0.35 -5.05
N PHE A 72 -21.90 -1.08 -4.72
CA PHE A 72 -21.74 -1.67 -3.38
C PHE A 72 -21.45 -0.66 -2.28
N GLU A 73 -20.63 0.37 -2.53
CA GLU A 73 -20.39 1.41 -1.52
C GLU A 73 -21.66 2.24 -1.29
N LYS A 74 -22.42 2.57 -2.34
CA LYS A 74 -23.73 3.25 -2.23
C LYS A 74 -24.72 2.44 -1.40
N SER A 75 -24.77 1.11 -1.58
CA SER A 75 -25.70 0.25 -0.84
C SER A 75 -25.36 0.14 0.65
N ARG A 76 -24.10 0.36 1.05
CA ARG A 76 -23.63 0.22 2.44
C ARG A 76 -23.85 1.46 3.33
N LYS A 77 -24.16 2.63 2.73
CA LYS A 77 -24.42 3.89 3.46
C LYS A 77 -23.33 4.18 4.52
N GLU A 78 -23.70 4.31 5.79
CA GLU A 78 -22.79 4.58 6.93
C GLU A 78 -21.76 3.46 7.18
N LYS A 79 -22.00 2.26 6.66
CA LYS A 79 -21.09 1.11 6.76
C LYS A 79 -20.18 0.94 5.53
N ALA A 80 -20.06 1.98 4.70
CA ALA A 80 -19.12 1.98 3.59
C ALA A 80 -17.70 1.78 4.10
N ILE A 81 -16.89 1.05 3.33
CA ILE A 81 -15.48 0.80 3.70
C ILE A 81 -14.66 2.07 3.51
N GLY A 82 -15.05 2.92 2.55
CA GLY A 82 -14.28 4.08 2.13
C GLY A 82 -13.21 3.67 1.13
N THR A 83 -13.59 2.86 0.14
CA THR A 83 -12.66 2.37 -0.90
C THR A 83 -12.11 3.53 -1.76
N THR A 84 -11.07 3.25 -2.54
CA THR A 84 -10.50 4.24 -3.46
C THR A 84 -11.34 4.49 -4.71
N MET A 85 -12.46 3.76 -4.92
CA MET A 85 -13.31 3.84 -6.11
C MET A 85 -12.54 3.55 -7.41
N ARG A 86 -11.64 2.56 -7.37
CA ARG A 86 -10.74 2.20 -8.49
C ARG A 86 -10.95 0.78 -9.02
N GLY A 87 -11.97 0.06 -8.54
CA GLY A 87 -12.28 -1.32 -8.92
C GLY A 87 -11.30 -2.36 -8.35
N ILE A 88 -10.56 -2.03 -7.28
CA ILE A 88 -9.52 -2.91 -6.72
C ILE A 88 -10.16 -4.17 -6.12
N GLY A 89 -11.10 -3.99 -5.18
CA GLY A 89 -11.71 -5.11 -4.48
C GLY A 89 -12.59 -5.98 -5.38
N THR A 90 -13.31 -5.37 -6.31
CA THR A 90 -14.17 -6.07 -7.28
C THR A 90 -13.34 -6.89 -8.28
N CYS A 91 -12.18 -6.38 -8.71
CA CYS A 91 -11.23 -7.13 -9.54
C CYS A 91 -10.62 -8.32 -8.78
N TYR A 92 -10.20 -8.14 -7.51
CA TYR A 92 -9.71 -9.25 -6.69
C TYR A 92 -10.79 -10.31 -6.40
N ARG A 93 -12.05 -9.89 -6.24
CA ARG A 93 -13.17 -10.84 -6.12
C ARG A 93 -13.33 -11.66 -7.38
N ASP A 94 -13.25 -11.04 -8.56
CA ASP A 94 -13.35 -11.77 -9.83
C ASP A 94 -12.13 -12.71 -10.03
N LYS A 95 -10.93 -12.32 -9.59
CA LYS A 95 -9.74 -13.19 -9.50
C LYS A 95 -10.03 -14.44 -8.66
N ALA A 96 -10.52 -14.27 -7.43
CA ALA A 96 -10.87 -15.38 -6.55
C ALA A 96 -12.04 -16.23 -7.12
N GLY A 97 -12.98 -15.58 -7.80
CA GLY A 97 -14.11 -16.21 -8.47
C GLY A 97 -13.72 -17.01 -9.71
N ARG A 98 -12.59 -16.68 -10.36
CA ARG A 98 -12.00 -17.32 -11.56
C ARG A 98 -12.80 -17.11 -12.86
N THR A 99 -14.11 -16.95 -12.77
CA THR A 99 -15.00 -16.92 -13.94
C THR A 99 -15.03 -15.58 -14.66
N HIS A 100 -14.96 -14.45 -13.95
CA HIS A 100 -15.10 -13.11 -14.55
C HIS A 100 -13.78 -12.30 -14.54
N ALA A 101 -12.66 -12.99 -14.32
CA ALA A 101 -11.34 -12.41 -14.39
C ALA A 101 -10.76 -12.47 -15.81
N ILE A 102 -10.03 -11.42 -16.18
CA ILE A 102 -9.19 -11.35 -17.38
C ILE A 102 -7.80 -10.88 -16.93
N ARG A 103 -6.75 -11.53 -17.43
CA ARG A 103 -5.35 -11.20 -17.12
C ARG A 103 -4.68 -10.47 -18.27
N MET A 104 -3.51 -9.87 -18.03
CA MET A 104 -2.74 -9.16 -19.06
C MET A 104 -2.40 -10.06 -20.27
N GLY A 105 -2.08 -11.33 -20.04
CA GLY A 105 -1.82 -12.30 -21.11
C GLY A 105 -3.05 -12.62 -21.96
N ASP A 106 -4.25 -12.44 -21.41
CA ASP A 106 -5.52 -12.60 -22.12
C ASP A 106 -5.85 -11.33 -22.91
N LEU A 107 -5.66 -10.16 -22.29
CA LEU A 107 -5.89 -8.83 -22.88
C LEU A 107 -5.08 -8.60 -24.17
N VAL A 108 -3.82 -9.06 -24.22
CA VAL A 108 -2.95 -8.91 -25.41
C VAL A 108 -3.25 -9.91 -26.54
N ARG A 109 -4.32 -10.71 -26.40
CA ARG A 109 -4.79 -11.68 -27.39
C ARG A 109 -6.22 -11.30 -27.83
N PRO A 110 -6.37 -10.47 -28.88
CA PRO A 110 -7.64 -9.81 -29.20
C PRO A 110 -8.84 -10.76 -29.36
N GLU A 111 -8.68 -11.88 -30.08
CA GLU A 111 -9.77 -12.84 -30.29
C GLU A 111 -10.24 -13.48 -28.97
N PHE A 112 -9.29 -13.89 -28.12
CA PHE A 112 -9.61 -14.44 -26.82
C PHE A 112 -10.23 -13.38 -25.92
N PHE A 113 -9.64 -12.18 -25.86
CA PHE A 113 -10.16 -11.06 -25.09
C PHE A 113 -11.61 -10.73 -25.45
N ARG A 114 -11.94 -10.65 -26.74
CA ARG A 114 -13.31 -10.42 -27.22
C ARG A 114 -14.27 -11.49 -26.71
N SER A 115 -13.93 -12.76 -26.87
CA SER A 115 -14.79 -13.86 -26.43
C SER A 115 -15.08 -13.81 -24.92
N ARG A 116 -14.11 -13.35 -24.11
CA ARG A 116 -14.29 -13.18 -22.66
C ARG A 116 -15.22 -12.00 -22.34
N LEU A 117 -15.11 -10.88 -23.05
CA LEU A 117 -16.04 -9.75 -22.84
C LEU A 117 -17.48 -10.09 -23.22
N GLU A 118 -17.67 -10.83 -24.31
CA GLU A 118 -18.99 -11.29 -24.77
C GLU A 118 -19.70 -12.19 -23.73
N GLU A 119 -18.93 -12.87 -22.87
CA GLU A 119 -19.45 -13.62 -21.73
C GLU A 119 -19.68 -12.73 -20.49
N ILE A 120 -18.67 -11.94 -20.11
CA ILE A 120 -18.62 -11.24 -18.81
C ILE A 120 -19.55 -10.03 -18.77
N VAL A 121 -19.55 -9.19 -19.82
CA VAL A 121 -20.29 -7.91 -19.79
C VAL A 121 -21.80 -8.13 -19.70
N PRO A 122 -22.43 -9.05 -20.47
CA PRO A 122 -23.86 -9.31 -20.32
C PRO A 122 -24.24 -9.84 -18.92
N TYR A 123 -23.38 -10.66 -18.31
CA TYR A 123 -23.58 -11.13 -16.94
C TYR A 123 -23.53 -9.96 -15.94
N LYS A 124 -22.48 -9.13 -16.02
CA LYS A 124 -22.32 -7.96 -15.14
C LYS A 124 -23.47 -6.96 -15.31
N ASN A 125 -23.92 -6.68 -16.54
CA ASN A 125 -25.06 -5.80 -16.79
C ASN A 125 -26.36 -6.32 -16.14
N LYS A 126 -26.66 -7.63 -16.26
CA LYS A 126 -27.82 -8.24 -15.59
C LYS A 126 -27.74 -8.08 -14.07
N MET A 127 -26.56 -8.30 -13.50
CA MET A 127 -26.32 -8.15 -12.07
C MET A 127 -26.47 -6.69 -11.62
N PHE A 128 -25.91 -5.73 -12.36
CA PHE A 128 -26.00 -4.31 -12.03
C PHE A 128 -27.44 -3.82 -12.07
N GLN A 129 -28.19 -4.12 -13.13
CA GLN A 129 -29.61 -3.78 -13.25
C GLN A 129 -30.47 -4.35 -12.11
N ALA A 130 -30.14 -5.55 -11.60
CA ALA A 130 -30.84 -6.13 -10.46
C ALA A 130 -30.50 -5.45 -9.13
N LEU A 131 -29.30 -4.88 -8.98
CA LEU A 131 -28.84 -4.23 -7.75
C LEU A 131 -29.13 -2.72 -7.71
N ASP A 132 -29.04 -2.05 -8.86
CA ASP A 132 -29.33 -0.64 -9.06
C ASP A 132 -30.03 -0.49 -10.43
N PRO A 133 -31.38 -0.36 -10.47
CA PRO A 133 -32.14 -0.25 -11.73
C PRO A 133 -31.74 0.95 -12.60
N GLU A 134 -31.14 1.98 -12.00
CA GLU A 134 -30.64 3.17 -12.71
C GLU A 134 -29.24 2.96 -13.29
N SER A 135 -28.66 1.76 -13.13
CA SER A 135 -27.30 1.47 -13.59
C SER A 135 -27.26 1.35 -15.12
N GLU A 136 -26.48 2.24 -15.74
CA GLU A 136 -26.29 2.23 -17.19
C GLU A 136 -25.57 0.95 -17.66
N PRO A 137 -26.09 0.25 -18.69
CA PRO A 137 -25.44 -0.95 -19.20
C PRO A 137 -24.14 -0.62 -19.93
N LEU A 138 -23.12 -1.44 -19.72
CA LEU A 138 -21.85 -1.35 -20.41
C LEU A 138 -21.90 -2.05 -21.78
N SER A 139 -21.18 -1.50 -22.75
CA SER A 139 -21.06 -2.07 -24.11
C SER A 139 -19.80 -2.94 -24.24
N VAL A 140 -19.97 -4.15 -24.78
CA VAL A 140 -18.86 -5.05 -25.14
C VAL A 140 -17.94 -4.36 -26.15
N ASP A 141 -18.49 -3.81 -27.23
CA ASP A 141 -17.70 -3.23 -28.31
C ASP A 141 -16.91 -2.01 -27.84
N ALA A 142 -17.50 -1.15 -27.00
CA ALA A 142 -16.83 0.03 -26.46
C ALA A 142 -15.63 -0.35 -25.58
N ILE A 143 -15.83 -1.32 -24.67
CA ILE A 143 -14.74 -1.82 -23.81
C ILE A 143 -13.67 -2.50 -24.68
N TYR A 144 -14.08 -3.31 -25.67
CA TYR A 144 -13.15 -4.02 -26.54
C TYR A 144 -12.25 -3.05 -27.32
N GLU A 145 -12.83 -2.04 -27.98
CA GLU A 145 -12.09 -1.05 -28.77
C GLU A 145 -11.09 -0.27 -27.90
N GLU A 146 -11.55 0.25 -26.76
CA GLU A 146 -10.72 1.03 -25.85
C GLU A 146 -9.55 0.19 -25.30
N TYR A 147 -9.83 -1.02 -24.82
CA TYR A 147 -8.84 -1.87 -24.16
C TYR A 147 -7.90 -2.55 -25.15
N CYS A 148 -8.29 -2.78 -26.41
CA CYS A 148 -7.35 -3.18 -27.46
C CYS A 148 -6.33 -2.05 -27.73
N GLY A 149 -6.76 -0.79 -27.73
CA GLY A 149 -5.86 0.35 -27.82
C GLY A 149 -4.84 0.42 -26.68
N TYR A 150 -5.24 0.01 -25.47
CA TYR A 150 -4.31 -0.13 -24.34
C TYR A 150 -3.40 -1.35 -24.47
N ALA A 151 -3.95 -2.49 -24.91
CA ALA A 151 -3.22 -3.74 -25.08
C ALA A 151 -2.05 -3.57 -26.05
N GLU A 152 -2.26 -2.88 -27.18
CA GLU A 152 -1.23 -2.66 -28.20
C GLU A 152 -0.02 -1.90 -27.63
N LYS A 153 -0.26 -0.89 -26.78
CA LYS A 153 0.80 -0.09 -26.15
C LYS A 153 1.55 -0.85 -25.05
N LEU A 154 0.91 -1.81 -24.40
CA LEU A 154 1.47 -2.54 -23.27
C LEU A 154 2.09 -3.89 -23.67
N LYS A 155 1.77 -4.40 -24.86
CA LYS A 155 2.12 -5.76 -25.31
C LYS A 155 3.60 -6.09 -25.18
N GLU A 156 4.49 -5.16 -25.51
CA GLU A 156 5.95 -5.36 -25.44
C GLU A 156 6.47 -5.49 -24.00
N HIS A 157 5.73 -5.00 -23.03
CA HIS A 157 6.06 -5.11 -21.61
C HIS A 157 5.55 -6.42 -20.99
N VAL A 158 4.59 -7.10 -21.61
CA VAL A 158 3.92 -8.28 -21.03
C VAL A 158 4.78 -9.54 -21.20
N VAL A 159 5.26 -10.08 -20.08
CA VAL A 159 6.18 -11.23 -20.05
C VAL A 159 5.84 -12.21 -18.92
N ASP A 160 6.43 -13.41 -18.95
CA ASP A 160 6.42 -14.31 -17.80
C ASP A 160 7.36 -13.80 -16.71
N THR A 161 6.83 -12.96 -15.82
CA THR A 161 7.62 -12.38 -14.72
C THR A 161 8.04 -13.41 -13.68
N SER A 162 7.32 -14.54 -13.54
CA SER A 162 7.71 -15.60 -12.61
C SER A 162 8.98 -16.28 -13.10
N ALA A 163 9.05 -16.61 -14.39
CA ALA A 163 10.26 -17.16 -15.00
C ALA A 163 11.44 -16.16 -14.91
N TYR A 164 11.18 -14.87 -15.16
CA TYR A 164 12.20 -13.83 -15.04
C TYR A 164 12.76 -13.74 -13.60
N LEU A 165 11.89 -13.66 -12.60
CA LEU A 165 12.31 -13.51 -11.19
C LEU A 165 13.02 -14.76 -10.69
N LEU A 166 12.53 -15.96 -11.02
CA LEU A 166 13.20 -17.21 -10.63
C LEU A 166 14.59 -17.36 -11.28
N LYS A 167 14.74 -16.91 -12.54
CA LYS A 167 16.06 -16.83 -13.17
C LYS A 167 16.97 -15.82 -12.47
N ALA A 168 16.45 -14.64 -12.13
CA ALA A 168 17.20 -13.62 -11.38
C ALA A 168 17.68 -14.14 -10.01
N VAL A 169 16.83 -14.90 -9.31
CA VAL A 169 17.19 -15.60 -8.06
C VAL A 169 18.29 -16.63 -8.28
N ALA A 170 18.16 -17.49 -9.30
CA ALA A 170 19.17 -18.51 -9.62
C ALA A 170 20.54 -17.89 -9.97
N GLU A 171 20.52 -16.72 -10.62
CA GLU A 171 21.70 -15.93 -10.96
C GLU A 171 22.20 -15.05 -9.79
N LYS A 172 21.58 -15.14 -8.60
CA LYS A 172 21.93 -14.35 -7.41
C LYS A 172 21.92 -12.83 -7.65
N ARG A 173 21.01 -12.36 -8.51
CA ARG A 173 20.81 -10.92 -8.72
C ARG A 173 20.17 -10.30 -7.49
N LYS A 174 20.46 -9.03 -7.23
CA LYS A 174 19.78 -8.24 -6.19
C LYS A 174 18.36 -7.93 -6.65
N ILE A 175 17.38 -8.28 -5.83
CA ILE A 175 15.95 -8.04 -6.07
C ILE A 175 15.43 -7.25 -4.87
N LEU A 176 14.70 -6.16 -5.13
CA LEU A 176 14.00 -5.41 -4.10
C LEU A 176 12.50 -5.54 -4.36
N PHE A 177 11.76 -6.03 -3.37
CA PHE A 177 10.30 -6.06 -3.41
C PHE A 177 9.75 -4.79 -2.78
N GLU A 178 8.96 -4.04 -3.55
CA GLU A 178 8.26 -2.84 -3.08
C GLU A 178 6.83 -3.23 -2.67
N GLY A 179 6.52 -3.06 -1.39
CA GLY A 179 5.21 -3.39 -0.83
C GLY A 179 4.19 -2.26 -1.00
N ALA A 180 2.92 -2.65 -1.13
CA ALA A 180 1.77 -1.78 -0.96
C ALA A 180 0.60 -2.62 -0.40
N GLN A 181 -0.29 -2.11 0.45
CA GLN A 181 -0.26 -0.88 1.22
C GLN A 181 0.57 -1.06 2.50
N GLY A 182 -0.07 -1.29 3.66
CA GLY A 182 0.59 -1.60 4.93
C GLY A 182 -0.03 -2.83 5.59
N SER A 183 0.66 -3.44 6.54
CA SER A 183 0.28 -4.75 7.10
C SER A 183 -1.10 -4.78 7.76
N LEU A 184 -1.56 -3.69 8.38
CA LEU A 184 -2.89 -3.64 9.00
C LEU A 184 -4.04 -3.41 8.00
N LEU A 185 -3.72 -3.26 6.72
CA LEU A 185 -4.69 -3.25 5.62
C LEU A 185 -4.70 -4.59 4.88
N ASP A 186 -3.97 -5.61 5.37
CA ASP A 186 -3.93 -6.94 4.76
C ASP A 186 -5.32 -7.59 4.84
N ILE A 187 -5.73 -8.30 3.79
CA ILE A 187 -7.06 -8.92 3.73
C ILE A 187 -7.29 -9.99 4.83
N ASP A 188 -6.23 -10.69 5.24
CA ASP A 188 -6.31 -11.76 6.23
C ASP A 188 -5.88 -11.28 7.63
N HIS A 189 -4.86 -10.42 7.68
CA HIS A 189 -4.18 -10.04 8.92
C HIS A 189 -4.39 -8.57 9.31
N GLY A 190 -5.19 -7.83 8.55
CA GLY A 190 -5.51 -6.44 8.86
C GLY A 190 -6.75 -6.27 9.74
N THR A 191 -7.18 -5.02 9.88
CA THR A 191 -8.41 -4.66 10.62
C THR A 191 -9.68 -4.96 9.83
N PHE A 192 -9.91 -6.23 9.45
CA PHE A 192 -11.05 -6.65 8.63
C PHE A 192 -12.39 -6.22 9.28
N PRO A 193 -13.36 -5.66 8.52
CA PRO A 193 -13.41 -5.55 7.05
C PRO A 193 -12.77 -4.28 6.48
N TYR A 194 -12.16 -3.42 7.30
CA TYR A 194 -11.58 -2.14 6.88
C TYR A 194 -10.15 -2.31 6.36
N VAL A 195 -10.02 -3.12 5.30
CA VAL A 195 -8.76 -3.57 4.71
C VAL A 195 -8.80 -3.44 3.19
N THR A 196 -7.66 -3.61 2.53
CA THR A 196 -7.62 -3.83 1.08
C THR A 196 -7.97 -5.28 0.75
N SER A 197 -8.16 -5.61 -0.52
CA SER A 197 -8.50 -6.98 -0.97
C SER A 197 -7.29 -7.80 -1.40
N SER A 198 -6.11 -7.45 -0.91
CA SER A 198 -4.84 -8.14 -1.18
C SER A 198 -4.04 -8.35 0.11
N ASN A 199 -3.06 -9.24 0.05
CA ASN A 199 -2.09 -9.38 1.14
C ASN A 199 -1.04 -8.26 1.03
N SER A 200 -1.19 -7.23 1.87
CA SER A 200 -0.31 -6.05 1.91
C SER A 200 0.78 -6.13 3.00
N SER A 201 0.86 -7.26 3.70
CA SER A 201 1.97 -7.61 4.60
C SER A 201 3.11 -8.35 3.86
N GLY A 202 4.16 -8.75 4.59
CA GLY A 202 5.23 -9.60 4.05
C GLY A 202 4.72 -10.92 3.44
N CYS A 203 3.55 -11.40 3.88
CA CYS A 203 2.88 -12.58 3.33
C CYS A 203 2.52 -12.44 1.84
N GLY A 204 2.37 -11.21 1.33
CA GLY A 204 2.00 -10.98 -0.08
C GLY A 204 3.13 -11.23 -1.08
N ILE A 205 4.40 -11.21 -0.65
CA ILE A 205 5.56 -11.23 -1.56
C ILE A 205 5.57 -12.50 -2.40
N HIS A 206 5.51 -13.66 -1.76
CA HIS A 206 5.64 -14.94 -2.45
C HIS A 206 4.40 -15.27 -3.28
N ASN A 207 3.20 -14.96 -2.77
CA ASN A 207 1.95 -15.12 -3.51
C ASN A 207 1.93 -14.27 -4.79
N GLY A 208 2.37 -13.02 -4.70
CA GLY A 208 2.33 -12.08 -5.82
C GLY A 208 3.44 -12.31 -6.85
N SER A 209 4.64 -12.70 -6.41
CA SER A 209 5.84 -12.78 -7.26
C SER A 209 6.19 -14.18 -7.78
N GLY A 210 5.76 -15.24 -7.08
CA GLY A 210 6.23 -16.61 -7.33
C GLY A 210 7.62 -16.91 -6.78
N VAL A 211 8.25 -15.96 -6.07
CA VAL A 211 9.54 -16.17 -5.39
C VAL A 211 9.30 -16.70 -3.98
N SER A 212 9.91 -17.84 -3.64
CA SER A 212 9.78 -18.47 -2.31
C SER A 212 10.43 -17.62 -1.22
N GLU A 213 9.82 -17.62 -0.03
CA GLU A 213 10.32 -16.93 1.16
C GLU A 213 11.76 -17.31 1.54
N ARG A 214 12.21 -18.54 1.22
CA ARG A 214 13.61 -18.98 1.39
C ARG A 214 14.68 -18.10 0.70
N TYR A 215 14.27 -17.25 -0.24
CA TYR A 215 15.15 -16.35 -1.01
C TYR A 215 15.05 -14.90 -0.54
N ILE A 216 14.33 -14.63 0.55
CA ILE A 216 14.26 -13.30 1.15
C ILE A 216 15.39 -13.20 2.17
N ASP A 217 16.41 -12.39 1.84
CA ASP A 217 17.58 -12.20 2.70
C ASP A 217 17.35 -11.19 3.82
N LYS A 218 16.49 -10.20 3.58
CA LYS A 218 16.21 -9.11 4.52
C LYS A 218 14.84 -8.50 4.28
N MET A 219 14.08 -8.27 5.35
CA MET A 219 12.82 -7.54 5.33
C MET A 219 12.87 -6.30 6.22
N ILE A 220 12.54 -5.16 5.62
CA ILE A 220 12.54 -3.85 6.27
C ILE A 220 11.10 -3.42 6.52
N GLY A 221 10.72 -3.28 7.79
CA GLY A 221 9.43 -2.74 8.20
C GLY A 221 9.44 -1.22 8.17
N VAL A 222 8.75 -0.60 7.21
CA VAL A 222 8.68 0.87 7.13
C VAL A 222 7.51 1.37 7.97
N VAL A 223 7.82 2.23 8.94
CA VAL A 223 6.84 2.86 9.82
C VAL A 223 7.03 4.37 9.79
N LYS A 224 5.98 5.13 10.09
CA LYS A 224 6.12 6.54 10.43
C LYS A 224 6.35 6.67 11.93
N ALA A 225 6.96 7.75 12.38
CA ALA A 225 7.11 8.06 13.82
C ALA A 225 5.77 8.31 14.54
N TYR A 226 4.66 8.31 13.81
CA TYR A 226 3.29 8.43 14.30
C TYR A 226 2.39 7.59 13.40
N THR A 227 1.11 7.43 13.74
CA THR A 227 0.19 6.60 12.95
C THR A 227 -0.77 7.46 12.14
N THR A 228 -1.14 6.97 10.95
CA THR A 228 -2.12 7.65 10.09
C THR A 228 -3.05 6.67 9.42
N ARG A 229 -4.31 7.07 9.21
CA ARG A 229 -5.33 6.27 8.51
C ARG A 229 -6.18 7.15 7.57
N VAL A 230 -6.40 6.68 6.34
CA VAL A 230 -7.20 7.42 5.33
C VAL A 230 -8.68 7.04 5.37
N GLY A 231 -8.97 5.73 5.49
CA GLY A 231 -10.32 5.17 5.45
C GLY A 231 -10.97 5.00 6.82
N GLY A 232 -12.13 4.34 6.81
CA GLY A 232 -12.84 3.94 8.03
C GLY A 232 -12.10 2.86 8.82
N GLY A 233 -12.72 2.44 9.92
CA GLY A 233 -12.24 1.37 10.81
C GLY A 233 -11.51 1.86 12.06
N PRO A 234 -11.22 0.95 13.00
CA PRO A 234 -10.67 1.31 14.31
C PRO A 234 -9.29 1.94 14.19
N PHE A 235 -9.03 2.86 15.12
CA PHE A 235 -7.75 3.53 15.24
C PHE A 235 -7.52 3.88 16.71
N VAL A 236 -6.92 2.94 17.44
CA VAL A 236 -6.82 2.97 18.91
C VAL A 236 -6.06 4.21 19.41
N THR A 237 -5.04 4.65 18.69
CA THR A 237 -4.20 5.79 19.07
C THR A 237 -4.61 7.12 18.40
N GLU A 238 -5.80 7.19 17.80
CA GLU A 238 -6.26 8.39 17.10
C GLU A 238 -6.34 9.61 18.02
N LEU A 239 -5.92 10.76 17.50
CA LEU A 239 -5.97 12.05 18.17
C LEU A 239 -7.02 12.95 17.54
N HIS A 240 -7.85 13.54 18.40
CA HIS A 240 -8.89 14.51 18.05
C HIS A 240 -8.60 15.91 18.60
N ASP A 241 -7.38 16.14 19.10
CA ASP A 241 -6.93 17.37 19.72
C ASP A 241 -5.98 18.17 18.80
N GLU A 242 -5.44 19.26 19.34
CA GLU A 242 -4.51 20.16 18.65
C GLU A 242 -3.21 19.46 18.24
N ILE A 243 -2.77 18.43 19.00
CA ILE A 243 -1.58 17.64 18.65
C ILE A 243 -1.85 16.82 17.40
N GLY A 244 -3.00 16.15 17.34
CA GLY A 244 -3.43 15.42 16.14
C GLY A 244 -3.50 16.30 14.89
N GLN A 245 -4.00 17.54 15.03
CA GLN A 245 -4.03 18.51 13.94
C GLN A 245 -2.62 18.99 13.55
N ARG A 246 -1.75 19.26 14.53
CA ARG A 246 -0.37 19.67 14.28
C ARG A 246 0.41 18.59 13.52
N ILE A 247 0.32 17.33 13.95
CA ILE A 247 0.96 16.19 13.26
C ILE A 247 0.48 16.11 11.82
N ARG A 248 -0.83 16.29 11.59
CA ARG A 248 -1.41 16.28 10.24
C ARG A 248 -0.83 17.39 9.36
N ASP A 249 -0.73 18.61 9.88
CA ASP A 249 -0.27 19.77 9.12
C ASP A 249 1.22 19.69 8.80
N VAL A 250 2.04 19.41 9.81
CA VAL A 250 3.50 19.31 9.66
C VAL A 250 3.87 18.10 8.79
N GLY A 251 3.22 16.96 8.98
CA GLY A 251 3.42 15.75 8.18
C GLY A 251 2.78 15.79 6.78
N ASN A 252 2.08 16.87 6.43
CA ASN A 252 1.32 17.01 5.19
C ASN A 252 0.41 15.80 4.90
N GLU A 253 -0.33 15.37 5.93
CA GLU A 253 -1.14 14.15 5.92
C GLU A 253 -2.52 14.38 5.26
N TYR A 254 -2.45 14.75 3.99
CA TYR A 254 -3.59 15.03 3.12
C TYR A 254 -3.54 14.13 1.87
N GLY A 255 -4.71 13.76 1.35
CA GLY A 255 -4.81 13.01 0.10
C GLY A 255 -4.20 13.80 -1.07
N THR A 256 -3.27 13.21 -1.80
CA THR A 256 -2.53 13.92 -2.88
C THR A 256 -3.40 14.32 -4.08
N VAL A 257 -4.55 13.67 -4.25
CA VAL A 257 -5.53 13.96 -5.31
C VAL A 257 -6.76 14.67 -4.74
N THR A 258 -7.31 14.17 -3.63
CA THR A 258 -8.58 14.67 -3.07
C THR A 258 -8.43 15.77 -2.04
N GLY A 259 -7.23 15.99 -1.50
CA GLY A 259 -7.00 16.90 -0.37
C GLY A 259 -7.61 16.42 0.96
N ARG A 260 -8.24 15.23 1.00
CA ARG A 260 -8.94 14.74 2.20
C ARG A 260 -7.95 14.57 3.36
N PRO A 261 -8.24 15.09 4.57
CA PRO A 261 -7.37 14.92 5.73
C PRO A 261 -7.31 13.45 6.14
N ARG A 262 -6.11 13.00 6.49
CA ARG A 262 -5.92 11.68 7.11
C ARG A 262 -6.12 11.79 8.63
N ARG A 263 -6.66 10.74 9.22
CA ARG A 263 -6.70 10.57 10.68
C ARG A 263 -5.26 10.39 11.16
N CYS A 264 -4.89 11.04 12.24
CA CYS A 264 -3.54 11.01 12.80
C CYS A 264 -3.60 10.59 14.27
N GLY A 265 -2.56 9.90 14.74
CA GLY A 265 -2.50 9.36 16.08
C GLY A 265 -1.07 9.13 16.54
N TRP A 266 -0.91 8.85 17.83
CA TRP A 266 0.40 8.48 18.39
C TRP A 266 0.93 7.18 17.79
N PHE A 267 2.24 6.94 17.92
CA PHE A 267 2.83 5.69 17.46
C PHE A 267 2.22 4.49 18.19
N ASP A 268 1.82 3.49 17.42
CA ASP A 268 1.21 2.28 17.94
C ASP A 268 2.20 1.11 17.83
N ALA A 269 2.92 0.85 18.92
CA ALA A 269 3.93 -0.19 18.95
C ALA A 269 3.31 -1.60 19.07
N VAL A 270 2.10 -1.73 19.63
CA VAL A 270 1.35 -2.99 19.67
C VAL A 270 1.04 -3.45 18.24
N ALA A 271 0.42 -2.56 17.45
CA ALA A 271 0.04 -2.87 16.08
C ALA A 271 1.26 -3.01 15.17
N THR A 272 2.30 -2.21 15.40
CA THR A 272 3.56 -2.31 14.65
C THR A 272 4.28 -3.62 14.92
N ARG A 273 4.40 -4.05 16.18
CA ARG A 273 5.02 -5.33 16.55
C ARG A 273 4.30 -6.50 15.91
N TYR A 274 2.97 -6.49 15.96
CA TYR A 274 2.16 -7.49 15.27
C TYR A 274 2.45 -7.52 13.77
N GLY A 275 2.41 -6.37 13.09
CA GLY A 275 2.70 -6.26 11.65
C GLY A 275 4.11 -6.70 11.28
N ALA A 276 5.10 -6.39 12.13
CA ALA A 276 6.50 -6.80 11.97
C ALA A 276 6.65 -8.32 12.10
N ASN A 277 6.00 -8.93 13.09
CA ASN A 277 6.08 -10.37 13.34
C ASN A 277 5.45 -11.19 12.22
N ILE A 278 4.24 -10.85 11.78
CA ILE A 278 3.56 -11.60 10.70
C ILE A 278 4.30 -11.49 9.36
N SER A 279 5.02 -10.39 9.16
CA SER A 279 5.75 -10.15 7.91
C SER A 279 7.13 -10.81 7.93
N GLY A 280 7.68 -11.15 9.11
CA GLY A 280 9.07 -11.61 9.22
C GLY A 280 10.08 -10.47 9.09
N VAL A 281 9.76 -9.29 9.65
CA VAL A 281 10.65 -8.11 9.59
C VAL A 281 11.93 -8.35 10.40
N ASP A 282 13.06 -8.00 9.81
CA ASP A 282 14.38 -8.03 10.46
C ASP A 282 14.68 -6.72 11.18
N CYS A 283 14.41 -5.58 10.50
CA CYS A 283 14.67 -4.25 11.05
C CYS A 283 13.60 -3.24 10.64
N ILE A 284 13.53 -2.15 11.42
CA ILE A 284 12.55 -1.07 11.24
C ILE A 284 13.22 0.15 10.59
N ALA A 285 12.47 0.78 9.70
CA ALA A 285 12.76 2.10 9.16
C ALA A 285 11.73 3.10 9.70
N VAL A 286 12.17 4.03 10.57
CA VAL A 286 11.32 5.08 11.16
C VAL A 286 11.36 6.33 10.30
N MET A 287 10.26 6.62 9.62
CA MET A 287 10.13 7.75 8.71
C MET A 287 9.45 8.94 9.39
N LEU A 288 9.70 10.15 8.87
CA LEU A 288 9.03 11.38 9.29
C LEU A 288 9.20 11.68 10.80
N LEU A 289 10.39 11.41 11.34
CA LEU A 289 10.69 11.71 12.74
C LEU A 289 10.65 13.22 13.01
N ASP A 290 11.02 14.02 12.01
CA ASP A 290 11.04 15.48 12.06
C ASP A 290 9.68 16.10 12.41
N VAL A 291 8.58 15.43 12.06
CA VAL A 291 7.20 15.87 12.36
C VAL A 291 6.94 16.00 13.86
N LEU A 292 7.64 15.20 14.68
CA LEU A 292 7.48 15.22 16.13
C LEU A 292 8.30 16.31 16.83
N SER A 293 9.21 16.99 16.12
CA SER A 293 9.99 18.11 16.67
C SER A 293 9.06 19.24 17.10
N GLY A 294 9.35 19.90 18.21
CA GLY A 294 8.56 20.98 18.79
C GLY A 294 7.45 20.54 19.75
N LEU A 295 7.41 19.27 20.14
CA LEU A 295 6.48 18.74 21.14
C LEU A 295 7.21 18.54 22.48
N ASP A 296 6.56 18.88 23.59
CA ASP A 296 7.14 18.73 24.93
C ASP A 296 7.11 17.29 25.45
N GLU A 297 6.05 16.56 25.10
CA GLU A 297 5.83 15.16 25.47
C GLU A 297 5.37 14.38 24.24
N LEU A 298 5.94 13.19 24.05
CA LEU A 298 5.55 12.21 23.06
C LEU A 298 4.97 10.97 23.74
N LYS A 299 4.04 10.31 23.07
CA LYS A 299 3.43 9.07 23.57
C LYS A 299 3.64 7.94 22.57
N VAL A 300 3.97 6.76 23.12
CA VAL A 300 4.06 5.51 22.39
C VAL A 300 3.09 4.52 23.03
N CYS A 301 2.16 3.98 22.26
CA CYS A 301 1.23 2.97 22.76
C CYS A 301 1.93 1.62 22.87
N GLU A 302 2.06 1.11 24.09
CA GLU A 302 2.80 -0.13 24.40
C GLU A 302 1.88 -1.31 24.78
N ALA A 303 0.63 -1.02 25.10
CA ALA A 303 -0.41 -1.99 25.38
C ALA A 303 -1.79 -1.40 25.05
N TYR A 304 -2.80 -2.25 24.96
CA TYR A 304 -4.19 -1.85 24.90
C TYR A 304 -4.91 -2.26 26.18
N ASP A 305 -5.82 -1.43 26.67
CA ASP A 305 -6.86 -1.83 27.63
C ASP A 305 -8.11 -2.19 26.83
N VAL A 306 -8.46 -3.48 26.83
CA VAL A 306 -9.68 -4.01 26.22
C VAL A 306 -10.60 -4.43 27.36
N ASN A 307 -11.63 -3.63 27.63
CA ASN A 307 -12.63 -3.90 28.66
C ASN A 307 -12.06 -4.17 30.07
N GLY A 308 -11.06 -3.40 30.48
CA GLY A 308 -10.39 -3.51 31.77
C GLY A 308 -9.26 -4.54 31.80
N THR A 309 -9.01 -5.24 30.68
CA THR A 309 -7.90 -6.19 30.56
C THR A 309 -6.80 -5.59 29.70
N GLN A 310 -5.61 -5.44 30.29
CA GLN A 310 -4.45 -4.98 29.56
C GLN A 310 -3.88 -6.13 28.71
N VAL A 311 -3.78 -5.90 27.41
CA VAL A 311 -3.22 -6.84 26.42
C VAL A 311 -2.07 -6.18 25.67
N THR A 312 -1.10 -6.98 25.28
CA THR A 312 0.03 -6.51 24.43
C THR A 312 0.04 -7.20 23.07
N ASP A 313 -0.78 -8.23 22.89
CA ASP A 313 -1.04 -8.82 21.58
C ASP A 313 -2.13 -8.02 20.86
N PHE A 314 -1.98 -7.87 19.55
CA PHE A 314 -2.94 -7.16 18.73
C PHE A 314 -4.27 -7.94 18.67
N PRO A 315 -5.41 -7.36 19.08
CA PRO A 315 -6.69 -8.05 19.07
C PRO A 315 -7.10 -8.46 17.65
N SER A 316 -7.58 -9.70 17.51
CA SER A 316 -7.99 -10.26 16.22
C SER A 316 -9.41 -9.85 15.80
N HIS A 317 -10.29 -9.58 16.77
CA HIS A 317 -11.68 -9.23 16.50
C HIS A 317 -11.88 -7.71 16.46
N ILE A 318 -12.64 -7.24 15.47
CA ILE A 318 -12.83 -5.80 15.22
C ILE A 318 -13.52 -5.09 16.38
N LEU A 319 -14.49 -5.74 17.05
CA LEU A 319 -15.18 -5.16 18.21
C LEU A 319 -14.26 -4.94 19.41
N ASP A 320 -13.24 -5.78 19.57
CA ASP A 320 -12.25 -5.60 20.63
C ASP A 320 -11.35 -4.41 20.32
N LEU A 321 -10.95 -4.25 19.05
CA LEU A 321 -10.22 -3.08 18.58
C LEU A 321 -11.02 -1.76 18.70
N GLU A 322 -12.34 -1.80 18.48
CA GLU A 322 -13.23 -0.63 18.64
C GLU A 322 -13.35 -0.18 20.10
N GLN A 323 -13.27 -1.12 21.03
CA GLN A 323 -13.36 -0.86 22.47
C GLN A 323 -11.98 -0.61 23.12
N ALA A 324 -10.90 -0.98 22.43
CA ALA A 324 -9.54 -0.85 22.91
C ALA A 324 -9.19 0.61 23.20
N LYS A 325 -8.54 0.83 24.33
CA LYS A 325 -7.97 2.12 24.71
C LYS A 325 -6.45 2.00 24.76
N PRO A 326 -5.71 3.00 24.27
CA PRO A 326 -4.26 2.94 24.28
C PRO A 326 -3.71 3.13 25.70
N VAL A 327 -2.76 2.28 26.08
CA VAL A 327 -1.91 2.48 27.26
C VAL A 327 -0.57 3.02 26.76
N TYR A 328 -0.23 4.22 27.21
CA TYR A 328 0.91 4.98 26.70
C TYR A 328 2.11 4.96 27.63
N ARG A 329 3.29 4.84 27.04
CA ARG A 329 4.56 5.29 27.62
C ARG A 329 4.79 6.75 27.22
N SER A 330 4.95 7.62 28.20
CA SER A 330 5.35 9.02 27.99
C SER A 330 6.86 9.13 27.83
N ILE A 331 7.30 9.91 26.84
CA ILE A 331 8.69 10.18 26.52
C ILE A 331 8.85 11.70 26.39
N PRO A 332 9.84 12.34 27.03
CA PRO A 332 10.12 13.75 26.79
C PRO A 332 10.36 14.00 25.30
N GLY A 333 9.74 15.03 24.75
CA GLY A 333 9.96 15.43 23.36
C GLY A 333 11.19 16.31 23.19
N TRP A 334 11.32 16.95 22.03
CA TRP A 334 12.45 17.83 21.71
C TRP A 334 11.96 19.05 20.93
N GLN A 335 12.73 20.14 20.96
CA GLN A 335 12.35 21.42 20.35
C GLN A 335 13.18 21.73 19.10
N GLU A 336 14.34 21.09 18.97
CA GLU A 336 15.31 21.30 17.91
C GLU A 336 14.79 20.81 16.55
N ASP A 337 15.08 21.57 15.48
CA ASP A 337 14.86 21.12 14.11
C ASP A 337 15.91 20.05 13.74
N ILE A 338 15.46 18.84 13.42
CA ILE A 338 16.34 17.72 13.07
C ILE A 338 16.46 17.47 11.56
N THR A 339 15.84 18.29 10.71
CA THR A 339 15.76 18.04 9.26
C THR A 339 17.12 18.07 8.54
N HIS A 340 18.11 18.70 9.16
CA HIS A 340 19.48 18.79 8.69
C HIS A 340 20.40 17.66 9.20
N VAL A 341 19.93 16.84 10.14
CA VAL A 341 20.71 15.77 10.76
C VAL A 341 20.99 14.64 9.76
N ARG A 342 22.21 14.11 9.77
CA ARG A 342 22.67 13.04 8.86
C ARG A 342 23.26 11.82 9.55
N ARG A 343 23.49 11.89 10.86
CA ARG A 343 23.99 10.78 11.69
C ARG A 343 23.14 10.66 12.93
N MET A 344 22.94 9.42 13.39
CA MET A 344 22.12 9.14 14.57
C MET A 344 22.64 9.83 15.83
N GLU A 345 23.96 9.89 15.99
CA GLU A 345 24.63 10.53 17.14
C GLU A 345 24.44 12.05 17.22
N ASP A 346 24.04 12.69 16.11
CA ASP A 346 23.76 14.12 16.05
C ASP A 346 22.29 14.46 16.37
N LEU A 347 21.44 13.45 16.61
CA LEU A 347 20.05 13.67 17.03
C LEU A 347 19.99 14.14 18.49
N PRO A 348 18.98 14.94 18.86
CA PRO A 348 18.72 15.28 20.25
C PRO A 348 18.59 14.02 21.12
N PRO A 349 19.08 14.01 22.37
CA PRO A 349 19.01 12.84 23.25
C PRO A 349 17.59 12.28 23.41
N ASN A 350 16.58 13.14 23.41
CA ASN A 350 15.17 12.76 23.52
C ASN A 350 14.64 12.09 22.23
N ALA A 351 15.10 12.50 21.06
CA ALA A 351 14.78 11.82 19.80
C ALA A 351 15.41 10.42 19.75
N ILE A 352 16.64 10.27 20.25
CA ILE A 352 17.30 8.96 20.40
C ILE A 352 16.53 8.09 21.40
N ALA A 353 16.08 8.66 22.54
CA ALA A 353 15.29 7.95 23.54
C ALA A 353 13.94 7.48 22.97
N TYR A 354 13.30 8.28 22.12
CA TYR A 354 12.08 7.91 21.42
C TYR A 354 12.29 6.70 20.50
N ILE A 355 13.36 6.69 19.71
CA ILE A 355 13.71 5.57 18.83
C ILE A 355 14.00 4.31 19.65
N LYS A 356 14.76 4.41 20.73
CA LYS A 356 15.05 3.29 21.63
C LYS A 356 13.78 2.69 22.25
N ALA A 357 12.83 3.54 22.66
CA ALA A 357 11.56 3.04 23.17
C ALA A 357 10.77 2.26 22.12
N ILE A 358 10.79 2.70 20.86
CA ILE A 358 10.20 1.96 19.73
C ILE A 358 10.89 0.60 19.56
N GLU A 359 12.22 0.56 19.56
CA GLU A 359 13.01 -0.68 19.47
C GLU A 359 12.66 -1.65 20.60
N ASP A 360 12.65 -1.16 21.85
CA ASP A 360 12.38 -1.94 23.05
C ASP A 360 10.99 -2.59 23.01
N ILE A 361 9.96 -1.84 22.59
CA ILE A 361 8.57 -2.33 22.62
C ILE A 361 8.30 -3.29 21.44
N ILE A 362 8.83 -2.98 20.25
CA ILE A 362 8.65 -3.81 19.05
C ILE A 362 9.51 -5.08 19.14
N GLY A 363 10.67 -5.02 19.79
CA GLY A 363 11.65 -6.10 19.82
C GLY A 363 12.41 -6.27 18.50
N LYS A 364 12.56 -5.19 17.73
CA LYS A 364 13.28 -5.15 16.45
C LYS A 364 14.18 -3.92 16.39
N PRO A 365 15.41 -4.03 15.84
CA PRO A 365 16.30 -2.90 15.71
C PRO A 365 15.74 -1.88 14.71
N VAL A 366 15.93 -0.61 14.99
CA VAL A 366 15.75 0.49 14.02
C VAL A 366 17.08 0.68 13.33
N GLU A 367 17.11 0.52 12.01
CA GLU A 367 18.34 0.67 11.22
C GLU A 367 18.30 1.87 10.26
N ILE A 368 17.11 2.44 10.06
CA ILE A 368 16.90 3.55 9.14
C ILE A 368 16.02 4.58 9.82
N VAL A 369 16.42 5.85 9.76
CA VAL A 369 15.64 6.98 10.29
C VAL A 369 15.56 8.06 9.23
N SER A 370 14.37 8.54 8.90
CA SER A 370 14.18 9.72 8.05
C SER A 370 13.75 10.92 8.88
N VAL A 371 14.41 12.04 8.61
CA VAL A 371 14.15 13.37 9.19
C VAL A 371 13.67 14.36 8.12
N GLY A 372 13.08 13.86 7.04
CA GLY A 372 12.49 14.69 6.00
C GLY A 372 12.25 13.96 4.68
N PRO A 373 11.63 14.63 3.71
CA PRO A 373 11.15 14.02 2.48
C PRO A 373 12.23 13.78 1.41
N ASP A 374 13.37 14.47 1.46
CA ASP A 374 14.44 14.28 0.48
C ASP A 374 15.27 13.02 0.78
N ARG A 375 15.81 12.38 -0.27
CA ARG A 375 16.60 11.14 -0.16
C ARG A 375 17.80 11.28 0.80
N GLU A 376 18.47 12.43 0.78
CA GLU A 376 19.62 12.72 1.64
C GLU A 376 19.25 12.90 3.12
N GLN A 377 17.96 13.03 3.44
CA GLN A 377 17.46 13.13 4.83
C GLN A 377 17.14 11.76 5.44
N THR A 378 17.65 10.68 4.83
CA THR A 378 17.57 9.31 5.36
C THR A 378 18.90 8.91 5.97
N ILE A 379 18.90 8.71 7.29
CA ILE A 379 20.03 8.25 8.09
C ILE A 379 20.05 6.72 8.06
N LEU A 380 21.18 6.15 7.66
CA LEU A 380 21.44 4.70 7.69
C LEU A 380 22.35 4.38 8.86
N LEU A 381 21.88 3.54 9.78
CA LEU A 381 22.70 2.96 10.84
C LEU A 381 23.51 1.83 10.22
N LYS A 382 24.84 2.00 10.18
CA LYS A 382 25.77 0.98 9.69
C LYS A 382 26.17 0.03 10.79
#